data_AF-A0A838Y3B2-F1
#
_entry.id   AF-A0A838Y3B2-F1
#
_cell.length_a   1.000
_cell.length_b   1.000
_cell.length_c   1.000
_cell.angle_alpha   90.00
_cell.angle_beta   90.00
_cell.angle_gamma   90.00
#
_symmetry.space_group_name_H-M   'P 1'
#
loop_
_entity.id
_entity.type
_entity.pdbx_description
1 polymer ?
#
loop_
_entity_poly.entity_id
_entity_poly.type
_entity_poly.pdbx_seq_one_letter_code
_entity_poly.pdbx_strand_id
1 'polypeptide(L)'
;MTRLLKNLVLLPIAIVLIALAVANRHEVTLSLDPFSRADPALTVTAPLFWILFGAVAFGVFIGGVASWAAQGKWRREARVKRREADRWHQEADRLKAVQEPQTTALSAPSSRNAA
;
A
#
# COMPACT_ATOMS: atom_id res chain seq x y z
N MET A 1 -14.81 1.07 7.18
CA MET A 1 -15.50 2.25 6.62
C MET A 1 -15.00 2.68 5.23
N THR A 2 -13.69 2.90 5.01
CA THR A 2 -13.18 3.53 3.77
C THR A 2 -13.52 2.80 2.46
N ARG A 3 -13.64 1.46 2.49
CA ARG A 3 -14.00 0.68 1.30
C ARG A 3 -15.44 0.94 0.81
N LEU A 4 -16.38 1.13 1.73
CA LEU A 4 -17.78 1.45 1.39
C LEU A 4 -17.88 2.84 0.75
N LEU A 5 -17.24 3.84 1.36
CA LEU A 5 -17.22 5.21 0.84
C LEU A 5 -16.54 5.30 -0.53
N LYS A 6 -15.43 4.57 -0.71
CA LYS A 6 -14.77 4.43 -2.02
C LYS A 6 -15.72 3.85 -3.06
N ASN A 7 -16.37 2.73 -2.75
CA ASN A 7 -17.27 2.08 -3.70
C ASN A 7 -18.50 2.94 -4.02
N LEU A 8 -19.02 3.69 -3.04
CA LEU A 8 -20.14 4.62 -3.22
C LEU A 8 -19.80 5.74 -4.22
N VAL A 9 -18.54 6.18 -4.27
CA VAL A 9 -18.07 7.18 -5.24
C VAL A 9 -17.68 6.54 -6.57
N LEU A 10 -16.99 5.39 -6.53
CA LEU A 10 -16.43 4.76 -7.73
C LEU A 10 -17.52 4.16 -8.63
N LEU A 11 -18.58 3.60 -8.04
CA LEU A 11 -19.68 2.98 -8.78
C LEU A 11 -20.42 3.99 -9.69
N PRO A 12 -20.94 5.14 -9.21
CA PRO A 12 -21.60 6.10 -10.08
C PRO A 12 -20.65 6.68 -11.13
N ILE A 13 -19.38 6.93 -10.79
CA ILE A 13 -18.36 7.34 -11.77
C ILE A 13 -18.25 6.30 -12.88
N ALA A 14 -18.13 5.01 -12.54
CA ALA A 14 -18.04 3.94 -13.53
C ALA A 14 -19.27 3.89 -14.44
N ILE A 15 -20.48 4.07 -13.89
CA ILE A 15 -21.73 4.12 -14.67
C ILE A 15 -21.67 5.26 -15.70
N VAL A 16 -21.28 6.47 -15.27
CA VAL A 16 -21.17 7.64 -16.15
C VAL A 16 -20.14 7.41 -17.25
N LEU A 17 -18.96 6.86 -16.90
CA LEU A 17 -17.91 6.56 -17.88
C LEU A 17 -18.38 5.55 -18.92
N ILE A 18 -19.08 4.49 -18.51
CA ILE A 18 -19.63 3.49 -19.42
C ILE A 18 -20.70 4.11 -20.32
N ALA A 19 -21.61 4.92 -19.76
CA ALA A 19 -22.64 5.59 -20.54
C ALA A 19 -22.04 6.54 -21.59
N LEU A 20 -21.05 7.34 -21.22
CA LEU A 20 -20.29 8.19 -22.14
C LEU A 20 -19.61 7.36 -23.23
N ALA A 21 -18.95 6.26 -22.87
CA ALA A 21 -18.27 5.39 -23.82
C ALA A 21 -19.24 4.76 -24.84
N VAL A 22 -20.39 4.27 -24.38
CA VAL A 22 -21.39 3.61 -25.25
C VAL A 22 -22.12 4.62 -26.13
N ALA A 23 -22.48 5.78 -25.58
CA ALA A 23 -23.12 6.85 -26.34
C ALA A 23 -22.20 7.39 -27.45
N ASN A 24 -20.89 7.42 -27.19
CA ASN A 24 -19.87 7.94 -28.10
C ASN A 24 -19.01 6.81 -28.69
N ARG A 25 -19.69 5.77 -29.21
CA ARG A 25 -19.05 4.69 -29.98
C ARG A 25 -18.57 5.12 -31.38
N HIS A 26 -19.09 6.24 -31.87
CA HIS A 26 -18.67 6.88 -33.11
C HIS A 26 -17.42 7.73 -32.86
N GLU A 27 -16.75 8.14 -33.94
CA GLU A 27 -15.57 9.01 -33.81
C GLU A 27 -15.95 10.37 -33.24
N VAL A 28 -15.28 10.76 -32.16
CA VAL A 28 -15.43 12.08 -31.53
C VAL A 28 -14.08 12.77 -31.55
N THR A 29 -14.09 14.02 -31.98
CA THR A 29 -12.92 14.88 -31.99
C THR A 29 -12.77 15.55 -30.62
N LEU A 30 -11.78 15.10 -29.84
CA LEU A 30 -11.42 15.68 -28.55
C LEU A 30 -10.27 16.67 -28.73
N SER A 31 -10.49 17.94 -28.38
CA SER A 31 -9.43 18.94 -28.27
C SER A 31 -8.95 19.05 -26.83
N LEU A 32 -7.63 19.09 -26.64
CA LEU A 32 -6.98 19.32 -25.35
C LEU A 32 -6.52 20.78 -25.16
N ASP A 33 -6.92 21.68 -26.05
CA ASP A 33 -6.59 23.11 -26.00
C ASP A 33 -7.70 23.91 -25.28
N PRO A 34 -7.43 24.50 -24.10
CA PRO A 34 -8.42 25.29 -23.38
C PRO A 34 -8.51 26.75 -23.84
N PHE A 35 -7.65 27.22 -24.75
CA PHE A 35 -7.51 28.63 -25.11
C PHE A 35 -7.96 28.95 -26.55
N SER A 36 -7.67 28.09 -27.53
CA SER A 36 -8.06 28.31 -28.93
C SER A 36 -9.26 27.44 -29.32
N ARG A 37 -10.42 28.07 -29.52
CA ARG A 37 -11.61 27.38 -30.09
C ARG A 37 -11.64 27.37 -31.61
N ALA A 38 -10.98 28.35 -32.24
CA ALA A 38 -11.02 28.54 -33.69
C ALA A 38 -10.02 27.62 -34.42
N ASP A 39 -8.86 27.37 -33.80
CA ASP A 39 -7.85 26.45 -34.32
C ASP A 39 -7.25 25.68 -33.13
N PRO A 40 -7.94 24.63 -32.64
CA PRO A 40 -7.51 23.89 -31.47
C PRO A 40 -6.30 23.00 -31.77
N ALA A 41 -5.19 23.25 -31.08
CA ALA A 41 -4.02 22.36 -31.13
C ALA A 41 -4.28 21.06 -30.34
N LEU A 42 -3.49 20.02 -30.60
CA LEU A 42 -3.54 18.74 -29.87
C LEU A 42 -4.94 18.08 -29.89
N THR A 43 -5.50 17.98 -31.09
CA THR A 43 -6.79 17.35 -31.32
C THR A 43 -6.63 15.85 -31.63
N VAL A 44 -7.44 15.02 -30.99
CA VAL A 44 -7.47 13.55 -31.19
C VAL A 44 -8.86 13.14 -31.62
N THR A 45 -8.97 12.51 -32.80
CA THR A 45 -10.23 11.94 -33.28
C THR A 45 -10.21 10.44 -33.09
N ALA A 46 -11.06 9.96 -32.18
CA ALA A 46 -11.26 8.54 -31.91
C ALA A 46 -12.60 8.35 -31.19
N PRO A 47 -13.16 7.12 -31.18
CA PRO A 47 -14.24 6.80 -30.27
C PRO A 47 -13.84 7.05 -28.81
N LEU A 48 -14.72 7.68 -28.01
CA LEU A 48 -14.37 8.13 -26.66
C LEU A 48 -13.93 6.99 -25.74
N PHE A 49 -14.39 5.77 -25.98
CA PHE A 49 -14.01 4.63 -25.14
C PHE A 49 -12.49 4.40 -25.14
N TRP A 50 -11.79 4.56 -26.27
CA TRP A 50 -10.34 4.41 -26.33
C TRP A 50 -9.62 5.43 -25.47
N ILE A 51 -10.05 6.69 -25.55
CA ILE A 51 -9.48 7.80 -24.79
C ILE A 51 -9.73 7.59 -23.30
N LEU A 52 -10.97 7.23 -22.93
CA LEU A 52 -11.40 7.07 -21.55
C LEU A 52 -10.69 5.89 -20.86
N PHE A 53 -10.68 4.72 -21.52
CA PHE A 53 -9.98 3.54 -20.98
C PHE A 53 -8.46 3.76 -20.95
N GLY A 54 -7.89 4.43 -21.97
CA GLY A 54 -6.49 4.81 -21.97
C GLY A 54 -6.13 5.71 -20.78
N ALA A 55 -6.92 6.74 -20.51
CA ALA A 55 -6.73 7.64 -19.38
C ALA A 55 -6.84 6.92 -18.03
N VAL A 56 -7.85 6.05 -17.86
CA VAL A 56 -8.01 5.25 -16.64
C VAL A 56 -6.84 4.28 -16.46
N ALA A 57 -6.45 3.55 -17.51
CA ALA A 57 -5.32 2.61 -17.46
C ALA A 57 -4.01 3.34 -17.11
N PHE A 58 -3.78 4.51 -17.71
CA PHE A 58 -2.62 5.34 -17.42
C PHE A 58 -2.62 5.83 -15.95
N GLY A 59 -3.76 6.28 -15.45
CA GLY A 59 -3.92 6.67 -14.05
C GLY A 59 -3.66 5.51 -13.07
N VAL A 60 -4.16 4.32 -13.38
CA VAL A 60 -3.90 3.10 -12.59
C VAL A 60 -2.43 2.72 -12.63
N PHE A 61 -1.78 2.82 -13.79
CA PHE A 61 -0.36 2.55 -13.94
C PHE A 61 0.48 3.49 -13.07
N ILE A 62 0.26 4.80 -13.17
CA ILE A 62 0.95 5.80 -12.34
C ILE A 62 0.68 5.56 -10.87
N GLY A 63 -0.58 5.34 -10.48
CA GLY A 63 -0.96 5.05 -9.10
C GLY A 63 -0.28 3.79 -8.56
N GLY A 64 -0.19 2.75 -9.38
CA GLY A 64 0.51 1.51 -9.07
C GLY A 64 2.00 1.74 -8.83
N VAL A 65 2.69 2.41 -9.76
CA VAL A 65 4.11 2.76 -9.64
C VAL A 65 4.37 3.62 -8.40
N ALA A 66 3.53 4.63 -8.15
CA ALA A 66 3.64 5.49 -6.97
C ALA A 66 3.44 4.71 -5.67
N SER A 67 2.45 3.81 -5.62
CA SER A 67 2.21 2.95 -4.45
C SER A 67 3.38 1.99 -4.19
N TRP A 68 3.97 1.45 -5.25
CA TRP A 68 5.12 0.56 -5.17
C TRP A 68 6.36 1.30 -4.68
N ALA A 69 6.62 2.50 -5.21
CA ALA A 69 7.71 3.35 -4.73
C ALA A 69 7.54 3.72 -3.25
N ALA A 70 6.33 4.09 -2.83
CA ALA A 70 6.01 4.42 -1.43
C ALA A 70 6.23 3.23 -0.49
N GLN A 71 5.78 2.03 -0.90
CA GLN A 71 5.99 0.79 -0.13
C GLN A 71 7.45 0.32 -0.14
N GLY A 72 8.24 0.70 -1.14
CA GLY A 72 9.66 0.35 -1.27
C GLY A 72 10.51 0.73 -0.05
N LYS A 73 10.23 1.88 0.57
CA LYS A 73 10.92 2.33 1.80
C LYS A 73 10.67 1.39 2.98
N TRP A 74 9.43 0.96 3.16
CA TRP A 74 9.03 0.04 4.25
C TRP A 74 9.71 -1.32 4.14
N ARG A 75 10.03 -1.78 2.92
CA ARG A 75 10.76 -3.05 2.73
C ARG A 75 12.17 -3.01 3.32
N ARG A 76 12.80 -1.84 3.36
CA ARG A 76 14.14 -1.67 3.96
C ARG A 76 14.05 -1.57 5.48
N GLU A 77 13.09 -0.80 5.99
CA GLU A 77 12.86 -0.67 7.44
C GLU A 77 12.44 -2.00 8.09
N ALA A 78 11.59 -2.80 7.44
CA ALA A 78 11.20 -4.10 7.94
C ALA A 78 12.39 -5.05 8.12
N ARG A 79 13.38 -5.01 7.22
CA ARG A 79 14.61 -5.82 7.34
C ARG A 79 15.50 -5.34 8.48
N VAL A 80 15.63 -4.03 8.68
CA VAL A 80 16.43 -3.46 9.78
C VAL A 80 15.81 -3.78 11.12
N LYS A 81 14.50 -3.52 11.28
CA LYS A 81 13.77 -3.83 12.52
C LYS A 81 13.81 -5.31 12.87
N ARG A 82 13.75 -6.20 11.88
CA ARG A 82 13.87 -7.65 12.12
C ARG A 82 15.24 -8.03 12.68
N ARG A 83 16.32 -7.48 12.10
CA ARG A 83 17.69 -7.71 12.60
C ARG A 83 17.91 -7.16 14.00
N GLU A 84 17.32 -6.00 14.31
CA GLU A 84 17.37 -5.43 15.65
C GLU A 84 16.62 -6.35 16.63
N ALA A 85 15.38 -6.76 16.32
CA ALA A 85 14.62 -7.68 17.16
C ALA A 85 15.37 -8.98 17.46
N ASP A 86 16.01 -9.57 16.44
CA ASP A 86 16.82 -10.79 16.61
C ASP A 86 18.00 -10.56 17.58
N ARG A 87 18.65 -9.38 17.52
CA ARG A 87 19.74 -9.03 18.46
C ARG A 87 19.23 -8.85 19.88
N TRP A 88 18.10 -8.16 20.06
CA TRP A 88 17.51 -7.97 21.40
C TRP A 88 17.06 -9.31 22.01
N HIS A 89 16.54 -10.23 21.20
CA HIS A 89 16.22 -11.59 21.66
C HIS A 89 17.47 -12.37 22.09
N GLN A 90 18.54 -12.33 21.30
CA GLN A 90 19.80 -13.01 21.65
C GLN A 90 20.39 -12.48 22.97
N GLU A 91 20.36 -11.17 23.19
CA GLU A 91 20.86 -10.59 24.43
C GLU A 91 19.96 -10.95 25.63
N ALA A 92 18.64 -10.96 25.45
CA ALA A 92 17.71 -11.40 26.48
C ALA A 92 17.92 -12.88 26.85
N ASP A 93 18.14 -13.75 25.86
CA ASP A 93 18.40 -15.17 26.10
C ASP A 93 19.76 -15.39 26.77
N ARG A 94 20.78 -14.61 26.40
CA ARG A 94 22.09 -14.61 27.06
C ARG A 94 21.98 -14.19 28.52
N LEU A 95 21.24 -13.12 28.82
CA LEU A 95 21.03 -12.64 30.19
C LEU A 95 20.29 -13.69 31.04
N LYS A 96 19.28 -14.36 30.48
CA LYS A 96 18.59 -15.48 31.16
C LYS A 96 19.54 -16.65 31.45
N ALA A 97 20.35 -17.05 30.47
CA ALA A 97 21.33 -18.12 30.62
C ALA A 97 22.43 -17.80 31.66
N VAL A 98 22.75 -16.52 31.88
CA VAL A 98 23.68 -16.06 32.92
C VAL A 98 23.01 -15.99 34.31
N GLN A 99 21.68 -15.92 34.39
CA GLN A 99 20.92 -15.94 35.66
C GLN A 99 20.60 -17.34 36.16
N GLU A 100 20.39 -18.32 35.27
CA GLU A 100 20.16 -19.73 35.62
C GLU A 100 21.27 -20.45 36.44
N PRO A 101 22.57 -20.06 36.44
CA PRO A 101 23.59 -20.70 37.28
C PRO A 101 23.47 -20.38 38.77
N GLN A 102 22.65 -19.39 39.19
CA GLN A 102 22.60 -18.93 40.58
C GLN A 102 21.32 -19.31 41.35
N THR A 103 20.21 -19.62 40.67
CA THR A 103 18.94 -19.98 41.34
C THR A 103 18.81 -21.46 41.69
N THR A 104 19.62 -22.36 41.13
CA THR A 104 19.67 -23.78 41.53
C THR A 104 20.51 -24.06 42.78
N ALA A 105 21.20 -23.06 43.35
CA ALA A 105 22.08 -23.22 44.52
C ALA A 105 21.48 -22.78 45.86
N LEU A 106 20.23 -22.29 45.91
CA LEU A 106 19.55 -22.04 47.19
C LEU A 106 18.97 -23.35 47.73
N SER A 107 19.88 -24.15 48.28
CA SER A 107 19.65 -25.29 49.16
C SER A 107 18.43 -25.08 50.05
N ALA A 108 17.48 -26.01 50.01
CA ALA A 108 16.31 -26.03 50.89
C ALA A 108 16.76 -25.89 52.36
N PRO A 109 16.04 -25.10 53.18
CA PRO A 109 16.43 -24.88 54.57
C PRO A 109 16.42 -26.22 55.30
N SER A 110 17.58 -26.60 55.83
CA SER A 110 17.73 -27.83 56.60
C SER A 110 16.82 -27.78 57.83
N SER A 111 15.87 -28.72 57.89
CA SER A 111 14.99 -28.93 59.04
C SER A 111 15.85 -29.29 60.26
N ARG A 112 16.06 -28.32 61.14
CA ARG A 112 16.71 -28.53 62.44
C ARG A 112 15.68 -29.13 63.40
N ASN A 113 15.69 -30.45 63.54
CA ASN A 113 15.03 -31.15 64.64
C ASN A 113 15.72 -30.77 65.96
N ALA A 114 14.98 -30.15 66.87
CA ALA A 114 15.36 -29.98 68.27
C ALA A 114 14.60 -31.03 69.09
N ALA A 115 15.34 -31.88 69.79
CA ALA A 115 14.88 -32.78 70.84
C ALA A 115 15.45 -32.30 72.18
#